data_AF-A0A7Y8IK25-F1
#
_entry.id   AF-A0A7Y8IK25-F1
#
_cell.length_a   1.000
_cell.length_b   1.000
_cell.length_c   1.000
_cell.angle_alpha   90.00
_cell.angle_beta   90.00
_cell.angle_gamma   90.00
#
_symmetry.space_group_name_H-M   'P 1'
#
loop_
_entity.id
_entity.type
_entity.pdbx_description
1 polymer ?
#
loop_
_entity_poly.entity_id
_entity_poly.type
_entity_poly.pdbx_seq_one_letter_code
_entity_poly.pdbx_strand_id
1 'polypeptide(L)'
;MFIPFITTGIGSLPHTDAVAACTTILNSFDVPFWPQFPRLSFRELMIPQFSEGIPLIKIDTEKKTIWVDKDNYESATKFLESYTDDFILPVSEDFAKGLYTFLRVMEGIYFAVLKGHITGPLTFSLGLKDNNGKPVYFDEEIREIILLALKAKIRWQVQQLKSLAQYVIIFIDEPVLSALGTSSYLGVNTEEALRLLKETSDAIKNAGAISGIHCCSKADWSLVINSGAGIISFDAYDYIESLPVYSEEFTKFLKEGGYLAWGIVPTTDAINNENSESLKQRFDRGLEILTKTMPSDLLLSQIILTPSCGAGSLSIEEAEKVFKTLGELKEILVESYT
;
A
#
# COMPACT_ATOMS: atom_id res chain seq x y z
N MET A 1 6.35 -17.57 -8.10
CA MET A 1 7.59 -16.78 -7.97
C MET A 1 7.49 -15.68 -9.01
N PHE A 2 7.62 -14.41 -8.63
CA PHE A 2 7.55 -13.31 -9.59
C PHE A 2 8.79 -13.31 -10.49
N ILE A 3 8.62 -12.88 -11.73
CA ILE A 3 9.74 -12.58 -12.62
C ILE A 3 10.45 -11.34 -12.04
N PRO A 4 11.79 -11.31 -11.94
CA PRO A 4 12.50 -10.12 -11.49
C PRO A 4 12.13 -8.87 -12.30
N PHE A 5 12.14 -7.71 -11.63
CA PHE A 5 11.90 -6.39 -12.24
C PHE A 5 10.49 -6.15 -12.79
N ILE A 6 9.49 -6.97 -12.42
CA ILE A 6 8.09 -6.64 -12.71
C ILE A 6 7.70 -5.28 -12.09
N THR A 7 6.80 -4.57 -12.74
CA THR A 7 6.35 -3.25 -12.30
C THR A 7 4.96 -3.27 -11.66
N THR A 8 4.78 -2.45 -10.61
CA THR A 8 3.46 -2.08 -10.05
C THR A 8 3.49 -0.63 -9.55
N GLY A 9 2.32 -0.02 -9.33
CA GLY A 9 2.20 1.27 -8.64
C GLY A 9 1.69 1.15 -7.20
N ILE A 10 1.71 2.29 -6.49
CA ILE A 10 1.31 2.37 -5.07
C ILE A 10 -0.20 2.55 -4.90
N GLY A 11 -0.89 3.39 -5.67
CA GLY A 11 -2.35 3.43 -5.63
C GLY A 11 -2.98 4.76 -6.02
N SER A 12 -2.54 5.87 -5.44
CA SER A 12 -3.19 7.16 -5.67
C SER A 12 -2.78 7.81 -6.99
N LEU A 13 -3.75 8.40 -7.71
CA LEU A 13 -3.54 9.11 -8.96
C LEU A 13 -4.24 10.48 -9.01
N PRO A 14 -3.68 11.44 -9.77
CA PRO A 14 -4.23 12.79 -9.86
C PRO A 14 -5.36 12.92 -10.88
N HIS A 15 -5.68 11.83 -11.57
CA HIS A 15 -6.65 11.79 -12.66
C HIS A 15 -8.07 12.10 -12.15
N THR A 16 -8.83 12.81 -12.97
CA THR A 16 -10.27 13.05 -12.76
C THR A 16 -11.14 12.21 -13.70
N ASP A 17 -10.56 11.66 -14.77
CA ASP A 17 -11.18 10.63 -15.59
C ASP A 17 -10.71 9.25 -15.12
N ALA A 18 -11.63 8.52 -14.50
CA ALA A 18 -11.35 7.18 -13.96
C ALA A 18 -11.07 6.14 -15.06
N VAL A 19 -11.72 6.25 -16.22
CA VAL A 19 -11.56 5.29 -17.32
C VAL A 19 -10.19 5.49 -17.98
N ALA A 20 -9.82 6.75 -18.23
CA ALA A 20 -8.49 7.08 -18.75
C ALA A 20 -7.38 6.56 -17.81
N ALA A 21 -7.50 6.84 -16.51
CA ALA A 21 -6.52 6.37 -15.52
C ALA A 21 -6.40 4.84 -15.50
N CYS A 22 -7.51 4.11 -15.48
CA CYS A 22 -7.49 2.64 -15.47
C CYS A 22 -6.87 2.09 -16.77
N THR A 23 -7.20 2.68 -17.92
CA THR A 23 -6.63 2.29 -19.21
C THR A 23 -5.12 2.48 -19.24
N THR A 24 -4.63 3.62 -18.74
CA THR A 24 -3.19 3.88 -18.62
C THR A 24 -2.51 2.83 -17.74
N ILE A 25 -3.06 2.52 -16.55
CA ILE A 25 -2.48 1.51 -15.65
C ILE A 25 -2.37 0.15 -16.33
N LEU A 26 -3.45 -0.32 -16.97
CA LEU A 26 -3.47 -1.63 -17.63
C LEU A 26 -2.44 -1.75 -18.76
N ASN A 27 -2.09 -0.63 -19.39
CA ASN A 27 -1.09 -0.58 -20.45
C ASN A 27 0.35 -0.36 -19.95
N SER A 28 0.54 0.12 -18.72
CA SER A 28 1.85 0.54 -18.20
C SER A 28 2.51 -0.44 -17.23
N PHE A 29 1.77 -1.36 -16.62
CA PHE A 29 2.27 -2.19 -15.52
C PHE A 29 2.14 -3.69 -15.78
N ASP A 30 3.17 -4.45 -15.38
CA ASP A 30 3.11 -5.93 -15.38
C ASP A 30 2.12 -6.47 -14.36
N VAL A 31 2.02 -5.78 -13.22
CA VAL A 31 1.05 -6.02 -12.16
C VAL A 31 0.18 -4.78 -12.03
N PRO A 32 -0.91 -4.68 -12.82
CA PRO A 32 -1.84 -3.56 -12.72
C PRO A 32 -2.46 -3.46 -11.33
N PHE A 33 -2.74 -2.24 -10.92
CA PHE A 33 -3.37 -1.92 -9.64
C PHE A 33 -4.62 -1.09 -9.84
N TRP A 34 -5.66 -1.28 -9.03
CA TRP A 34 -6.78 -0.36 -9.08
C TRP A 34 -6.39 0.97 -8.40
N PRO A 35 -6.74 2.14 -9.00
CA PRO A 35 -6.30 3.44 -8.46
C PRO A 35 -7.25 4.02 -7.41
N GLN A 36 -6.72 4.90 -6.55
CA GLN A 36 -7.51 5.81 -5.72
C GLN A 36 -7.50 7.22 -6.32
N PHE A 37 -8.63 7.91 -6.30
CA PHE A 37 -8.75 9.28 -6.84
C PHE A 37 -9.02 10.33 -5.74
N PRO A 38 -8.01 10.69 -4.93
CA PRO A 38 -8.18 11.64 -3.83
C PRO A 38 -8.59 13.06 -4.29
N ARG A 39 -8.36 13.41 -5.56
CA ARG A 39 -8.82 14.67 -6.17
C ARG A 39 -10.28 14.65 -6.59
N LEU A 40 -10.84 13.46 -6.87
CA LEU A 40 -12.24 13.32 -7.27
C LEU A 40 -13.18 13.32 -6.06
N SER A 41 -12.79 12.66 -4.97
CA SER A 41 -13.67 12.49 -3.82
C SER A 41 -12.87 12.44 -2.52
N PHE A 42 -13.38 13.15 -1.51
CA PHE A 42 -12.90 13.00 -0.13
C PHE A 42 -13.02 11.56 0.36
N ARG A 43 -14.03 10.82 -0.15
CA ARG A 43 -14.24 9.40 0.17
C ARG A 43 -13.14 8.50 -0.37
N GLU A 44 -12.31 8.95 -1.31
CA GLU A 44 -11.17 8.18 -1.84
C GLU A 44 -9.83 8.51 -1.15
N LEU A 45 -9.84 9.34 -0.11
CA LEU A 45 -8.70 9.44 0.79
C LEU A 45 -8.58 8.14 1.61
N MET A 46 -7.34 7.81 1.99
CA MET A 46 -6.97 6.56 2.68
C MET A 46 -7.94 6.16 3.81
N ILE A 47 -8.19 7.07 4.76
CA ILE A 47 -9.07 6.77 5.92
C ILE A 47 -10.55 6.77 5.52
N PRO A 48 -11.12 7.82 4.88
CA PRO A 48 -12.50 7.79 4.43
C PRO A 48 -12.88 6.56 3.60
N GLN A 49 -12.04 6.14 2.66
CA GLN A 49 -12.32 5.03 1.74
C GLN A 49 -12.64 3.74 2.48
N PHE A 50 -11.76 3.37 3.41
CA PHE A 50 -11.91 2.11 4.15
C PHE A 50 -12.73 2.28 5.44
N SER A 51 -13.33 3.44 5.67
CA SER A 51 -14.23 3.67 6.81
C SER A 51 -15.67 3.24 6.58
N GLU A 52 -16.07 3.04 5.32
CA GLU A 52 -17.46 2.73 4.99
C GLU A 52 -17.93 1.42 5.66
N GLY A 53 -19.06 1.50 6.37
CA GLY A 53 -19.66 0.36 7.06
C GLY A 53 -19.00 -0.01 8.38
N ILE A 54 -17.94 0.69 8.82
CA ILE A 54 -17.39 0.51 10.17
C ILE A 54 -18.33 1.20 11.18
N PRO A 55 -18.76 0.52 12.25
CA PRO A 55 -19.65 1.11 13.24
C PRO A 55 -18.96 2.31 13.93
N LEU A 56 -19.76 3.21 14.49
CA LEU A 56 -19.32 4.43 15.18
C LEU A 56 -18.62 5.49 14.30
N ILE A 57 -18.20 5.17 13.06
CA ILE A 57 -17.60 6.18 12.18
C ILE A 57 -18.67 7.06 11.54
N LYS A 58 -18.46 8.37 11.62
CA LYS A 58 -19.25 9.40 10.93
C LYS A 58 -18.38 10.12 9.92
N ILE A 59 -18.99 10.45 8.78
CA ILE A 59 -18.35 11.21 7.70
C ILE A 59 -19.25 12.37 7.29
N ASP A 60 -18.68 13.56 7.19
CA ASP A 60 -19.28 14.74 6.60
C ASP A 60 -18.46 15.10 5.36
N THR A 61 -19.00 14.77 4.18
CA THR A 61 -18.30 14.99 2.91
C THR A 61 -18.26 16.44 2.47
N GLU A 62 -19.19 17.28 2.94
CA GLU A 62 -19.20 18.71 2.63
C GLU A 62 -18.08 19.41 3.40
N LYS A 63 -17.94 19.11 4.69
CA LYS A 63 -16.88 19.64 5.55
C LYS A 63 -15.56 18.87 5.43
N LYS A 64 -15.56 17.73 4.73
CA LYS A 64 -14.41 16.83 4.58
C LYS A 64 -13.86 16.39 5.94
N THR A 65 -14.76 16.03 6.85
CA THR A 65 -14.42 15.54 8.19
C THR A 65 -14.88 14.11 8.39
N ILE A 66 -14.13 13.39 9.21
CA ILE A 66 -14.40 12.02 9.62
C ILE A 66 -14.01 11.88 11.09
N TRP A 67 -14.87 11.25 11.89
CA TRP A 67 -14.64 11.08 13.32
C TRP A 67 -15.37 9.85 13.84
N VAL A 68 -15.00 9.42 15.05
CA VAL A 68 -15.73 8.40 15.79
C VAL A 68 -16.71 9.04 16.76
N ASP A 69 -17.96 8.67 16.61
CA ASP A 69 -19.09 9.02 17.45
C ASP A 69 -19.47 7.83 18.33
N LYS A 70 -19.16 7.93 19.62
CA LYS A 70 -19.37 6.86 20.61
C LYS A 70 -20.79 6.81 21.16
N ASP A 71 -21.69 7.69 20.70
CA ASP A 71 -23.05 7.78 21.23
C ASP A 71 -23.94 6.60 20.79
N ASN A 72 -23.57 5.87 19.73
CA ASN A 72 -24.32 4.72 19.20
C ASN A 72 -23.56 3.39 19.31
N TYR A 73 -23.22 3.02 20.54
CA TYR A 73 -22.47 1.80 20.83
C TYR A 73 -23.22 0.50 20.46
N GLU A 74 -24.56 0.53 20.36
CA GLU A 74 -25.35 -0.62 19.88
C GLU A 74 -24.91 -1.10 18.50
N SER A 75 -24.49 -0.18 17.62
CA SER A 75 -23.96 -0.52 16.30
C SER A 75 -22.66 -1.32 16.35
N ALA A 76 -21.78 -1.03 17.31
CA ALA A 76 -20.55 -1.76 17.54
C ALA A 76 -20.83 -3.18 18.06
N THR A 77 -21.75 -3.32 19.03
CA THR A 77 -22.16 -4.62 19.54
C THR A 77 -22.71 -5.52 18.42
N LYS A 78 -23.63 -5.01 17.59
CA LYS A 78 -24.19 -5.76 16.46
C LYS A 78 -23.13 -6.19 15.45
N PHE A 79 -22.16 -5.31 15.18
CA PHE A 79 -21.04 -5.64 14.30
C PHE A 79 -20.23 -6.80 14.87
N LEU A 80 -19.85 -6.75 16.16
CA LEU A 80 -19.08 -7.80 16.82
C LEU A 80 -19.85 -9.13 16.89
N GLU A 81 -21.15 -9.11 17.17
CA GLU A 81 -22.00 -10.31 17.21
C GLU A 81 -22.19 -10.97 15.83
N SER A 82 -22.19 -10.18 14.76
CA SER A 82 -22.34 -10.69 13.39
C SER A 82 -21.02 -11.09 12.74
N TYR A 83 -19.89 -10.72 13.35
CA TYR A 83 -18.58 -10.99 12.77
C TYR A 83 -18.23 -12.48 12.86
N THR A 84 -17.87 -13.05 11.73
CA THR A 84 -17.39 -14.43 11.57
C THR A 84 -16.09 -14.42 10.76
N ASP A 85 -15.37 -15.54 10.74
CA ASP A 85 -14.09 -15.61 10.01
C ASP A 85 -14.23 -15.40 8.50
N ASP A 86 -15.41 -15.68 7.94
CA ASP A 86 -15.74 -15.46 6.52
C ASP A 86 -16.46 -14.12 6.27
N PHE A 87 -16.68 -13.30 7.31
CA PHE A 87 -17.41 -12.03 7.19
C PHE A 87 -16.70 -11.08 6.23
N ILE A 88 -17.45 -10.52 5.26
CA ILE A 88 -16.95 -9.53 4.32
C ILE A 88 -17.63 -8.18 4.57
N LEU A 89 -16.87 -7.10 4.36
CA LEU A 89 -17.39 -5.74 4.48
C LEU A 89 -17.07 -4.98 3.19
N PRO A 90 -17.98 -4.96 2.21
CA PRO A 90 -17.74 -4.28 0.93
C PRO A 90 -17.44 -2.79 1.09
N VAL A 91 -16.73 -2.24 0.11
CA VAL A 91 -16.65 -0.79 -0.13
C VAL A 91 -17.43 -0.52 -1.40
N SER A 92 -18.39 0.40 -1.36
CA SER A 92 -19.25 0.77 -2.48
C SER A 92 -18.50 1.59 -3.53
N GLU A 93 -19.11 1.76 -4.70
CA GLU A 93 -18.54 2.58 -5.77
C GLU A 93 -18.39 4.06 -5.36
N ASP A 94 -19.20 4.54 -4.42
CA ASP A 94 -19.10 5.92 -3.90
C ASP A 94 -17.81 6.16 -3.10
N PHE A 95 -17.20 5.11 -2.56
CA PHE A 95 -15.94 5.15 -1.81
C PHE A 95 -14.76 4.56 -2.59
N ALA A 96 -15.01 3.76 -3.63
CA ALA A 96 -13.96 3.08 -4.40
C ALA A 96 -14.20 3.17 -5.92
N LYS A 97 -14.53 4.37 -6.44
CA LYS A 97 -14.80 4.58 -7.87
C LYS A 97 -13.69 4.03 -8.77
N GLY A 98 -12.43 4.14 -8.35
CA GLY A 98 -11.30 3.55 -9.07
C GLY A 98 -11.34 2.03 -9.16
N LEU A 99 -11.69 1.30 -8.09
CA LEU A 99 -11.85 -0.15 -8.14
C LEU A 99 -12.97 -0.56 -9.11
N TYR A 100 -14.17 -0.01 -8.96
CA TYR A 100 -15.30 -0.41 -9.81
C TYR A 100 -15.08 -0.04 -11.28
N THR A 101 -14.43 1.10 -11.55
CA THR A 101 -14.06 1.47 -12.92
C THR A 101 -12.98 0.52 -13.47
N PHE A 102 -11.98 0.20 -12.66
CA PHE A 102 -10.92 -0.75 -13.03
C PHE A 102 -11.49 -2.12 -13.40
N LEU A 103 -12.39 -2.67 -12.58
CA LEU A 103 -13.06 -3.96 -12.86
C LEU A 103 -13.84 -3.94 -14.18
N ARG A 104 -14.55 -2.83 -14.49
CA ARG A 104 -15.28 -2.67 -15.76
C ARG A 104 -14.34 -2.56 -16.97
N VAL A 105 -13.29 -1.77 -16.88
CA VAL A 105 -12.32 -1.60 -17.98
C VAL A 105 -11.55 -2.91 -18.23
N MET A 106 -11.34 -3.71 -17.19
CA MET A 106 -10.71 -5.02 -17.28
C MET A 106 -11.60 -6.15 -17.82
N GLU A 107 -12.88 -5.91 -18.09
CA GLU A 107 -13.79 -6.98 -18.51
C GLU A 107 -13.27 -7.67 -19.79
N GLY A 108 -13.02 -8.98 -19.71
CA GLY A 108 -12.45 -9.77 -20.82
C GLY A 108 -10.92 -9.74 -20.91
N ILE A 109 -10.22 -9.06 -20.00
CA ILE A 109 -8.75 -9.02 -19.90
C ILE A 109 -8.31 -9.81 -18.66
N TYR A 110 -7.26 -10.62 -18.80
CA TYR A 110 -6.72 -11.43 -17.71
C TYR A 110 -5.25 -11.11 -17.47
N PHE A 111 -4.89 -10.88 -16.20
CA PHE A 111 -3.49 -10.69 -15.78
C PHE A 111 -3.07 -11.83 -14.86
N ALA A 112 -1.79 -12.20 -14.90
CA ALA A 112 -1.26 -13.21 -13.97
C ALA A 112 -1.36 -12.74 -12.51
N VAL A 113 -1.16 -11.45 -12.28
CA VAL A 113 -1.18 -10.84 -10.95
C VAL A 113 -1.89 -9.50 -11.03
N LEU A 114 -2.76 -9.23 -10.05
CA LEU A 114 -3.32 -7.90 -9.82
C LEU A 114 -2.97 -7.41 -8.42
N LYS A 115 -2.83 -6.10 -8.28
CA LYS A 115 -2.53 -5.46 -7.01
C LYS A 115 -3.71 -4.64 -6.50
N GLY A 116 -4.09 -4.91 -5.25
CA GLY A 116 -4.96 -4.09 -4.45
C GLY A 116 -4.21 -3.46 -3.27
N HIS A 117 -4.94 -2.76 -2.42
CA HIS A 117 -4.38 -2.10 -1.26
C HIS A 117 -5.42 -1.82 -0.18
N ILE A 118 -4.93 -1.62 1.03
CA ILE A 118 -5.71 -1.30 2.22
C ILE A 118 -4.91 -0.27 3.03
N THR A 119 -5.58 0.70 3.65
CA THR A 119 -4.90 1.56 4.63
C THR A 119 -4.48 0.73 5.82
N GLY A 120 -3.23 0.92 6.25
CA GLY A 120 -2.69 0.20 7.40
C GLY A 120 -3.40 0.54 8.71
N PRO A 121 -3.49 -0.43 9.64
CA PRO A 121 -4.24 -0.28 10.88
C PRO A 121 -3.73 0.88 11.75
N LEU A 122 -2.43 1.20 11.71
CA LEU A 122 -1.85 2.27 12.50
C LEU A 122 -2.25 3.64 11.93
N THR A 123 -2.09 3.83 10.63
CA THR A 123 -2.44 5.07 9.92
C THR A 123 -3.93 5.32 10.04
N PHE A 124 -4.74 4.26 9.90
CA PHE A 124 -6.18 4.37 10.05
C PHE A 124 -6.57 4.84 11.45
N SER A 125 -6.11 4.14 12.50
CA SER A 125 -6.52 4.41 13.88
C SER A 125 -5.84 5.63 14.51
N LEU A 126 -4.63 6.00 14.08
CA LEU A 126 -3.95 7.22 14.53
C LEU A 126 -4.45 8.47 13.80
N GLY A 127 -4.87 8.33 12.53
CA GLY A 127 -5.42 9.44 11.75
C GLY A 127 -6.90 9.71 12.03
N LEU A 128 -7.64 8.71 12.51
CA LEU A 128 -9.04 8.85 12.92
C LEU A 128 -9.13 9.32 14.38
N LYS A 129 -10.00 10.30 14.64
CA LYS A 129 -10.15 10.94 15.95
C LYS A 129 -11.58 10.81 16.48
N ASP A 130 -11.73 10.81 17.79
CA ASP A 130 -13.04 10.94 18.44
C ASP A 130 -13.53 12.40 18.51
N ASN A 131 -14.71 12.62 19.08
CA ASN A 131 -15.31 13.94 19.30
C ASN A 131 -14.44 14.90 20.15
N ASN A 132 -13.45 14.39 20.90
CA ASN A 132 -12.52 15.19 21.69
C ASN A 132 -11.19 15.45 20.96
N GLY A 133 -11.07 15.00 19.71
CA GLY A 133 -9.85 15.13 18.91
C GLY A 133 -8.75 14.13 19.27
N LYS A 134 -9.03 13.13 20.11
CA LYS A 134 -8.06 12.10 20.50
C LYS A 134 -8.00 11.01 19.41
N PRO A 135 -6.82 10.58 18.98
CA PRO A 135 -6.68 9.43 18.08
C PRO A 135 -7.32 8.17 18.66
N VAL A 136 -8.09 7.46 17.85
CA VAL A 136 -8.82 6.27 18.29
C VAL A 136 -7.93 5.04 18.47
N TYR A 137 -6.68 5.10 18.01
CA TYR A 137 -5.64 4.14 18.36
C TYR A 137 -5.55 3.89 19.88
N PHE A 138 -5.80 4.90 20.71
CA PHE A 138 -5.71 4.77 22.17
C PHE A 138 -7.01 4.27 22.83
N ASP A 139 -7.96 3.81 22.03
CA ASP A 139 -9.18 3.17 22.47
C ASP A 139 -9.14 1.72 21.98
N GLU A 140 -8.88 0.78 22.89
CA GLU A 140 -8.61 -0.63 22.56
C GLU A 140 -9.77 -1.27 21.79
N GLU A 141 -11.00 -0.95 22.19
CA GLU A 141 -12.18 -1.54 21.56
C GLU A 141 -12.41 -1.01 20.15
N ILE A 142 -12.33 0.31 19.96
CA ILE A 142 -12.46 0.91 18.62
C ILE A 142 -11.32 0.43 17.72
N ARG A 143 -10.12 0.26 18.27
CA ARG A 143 -8.97 -0.29 17.55
C ARG A 143 -9.22 -1.72 17.08
N GLU A 144 -9.82 -2.58 17.90
CA GLU A 144 -10.21 -3.93 17.46
C GLU A 144 -11.32 -3.93 16.40
N ILE A 145 -12.34 -3.09 16.57
CA ILE A 145 -13.41 -2.93 15.57
C ILE A 145 -12.83 -2.54 14.21
N ILE A 146 -11.89 -1.60 14.20
CA ILE A 146 -11.18 -1.17 12.99
C ILE A 146 -10.40 -2.35 12.40
N LEU A 147 -9.62 -3.07 13.21
CA LEU A 147 -8.84 -4.22 12.74
C LEU A 147 -9.75 -5.28 12.08
N LEU A 148 -10.85 -5.66 12.74
CA LEU A 148 -11.82 -6.62 12.22
C LEU A 148 -12.45 -6.12 10.90
N ALA A 149 -12.83 -4.85 10.83
CA ALA A 149 -13.38 -4.28 9.61
C ALA A 149 -12.37 -4.25 8.45
N LEU A 150 -11.10 -3.91 8.70
CA LEU A 150 -10.04 -3.94 7.70
C LEU A 150 -9.81 -5.38 7.19
N LYS A 151 -9.81 -6.38 8.08
CA LYS A 151 -9.72 -7.81 7.71
C LYS A 151 -10.89 -8.24 6.81
N ALA A 152 -12.11 -7.79 7.12
CA ALA A 152 -13.29 -8.06 6.31
C ALA A 152 -13.24 -7.37 4.92
N LYS A 153 -12.69 -6.16 4.85
CA LYS A 153 -12.45 -5.41 3.60
C LYS A 153 -11.38 -6.07 2.73
N ILE A 154 -10.31 -6.59 3.35
CA ILE A 154 -9.28 -7.38 2.67
C ILE A 154 -9.91 -8.60 2.00
N ARG A 155 -10.69 -9.40 2.74
CA ARG A 155 -11.37 -10.59 2.19
C ARG A 155 -12.25 -10.23 1.00
N TRP A 156 -13.08 -9.20 1.13
CA TRP A 156 -13.91 -8.70 0.03
C TRP A 156 -13.07 -8.31 -1.20
N GLN A 157 -12.03 -7.50 -1.01
CA GLN A 157 -11.22 -6.99 -2.11
C GLN A 157 -10.47 -8.11 -2.84
N VAL A 158 -9.95 -9.10 -2.10
CA VAL A 158 -9.30 -10.28 -2.66
C VAL A 158 -10.30 -11.10 -3.49
N GLN A 159 -11.55 -11.27 -3.04
CA GLN A 159 -12.58 -11.95 -3.81
C GLN A 159 -12.88 -11.24 -5.14
N GLN A 160 -12.94 -9.90 -5.15
CA GLN A 160 -13.17 -9.15 -6.39
C GLN A 160 -12.02 -9.36 -7.38
N LEU A 161 -10.77 -9.21 -6.94
CA LEU A 161 -9.59 -9.29 -7.81
C LEU A 161 -9.27 -10.71 -8.28
N LYS A 162 -9.49 -11.74 -7.45
CA LYS A 162 -9.26 -13.15 -7.83
C LYS A 162 -10.13 -13.64 -8.98
N SER A 163 -11.26 -12.98 -9.23
CA SER A 163 -12.10 -13.31 -10.39
C SER A 163 -11.44 -12.96 -11.73
N LEU A 164 -10.42 -12.09 -11.72
CA LEU A 164 -9.77 -11.54 -12.91
C LEU A 164 -8.26 -11.84 -13.00
N ALA A 165 -7.69 -12.53 -12.00
CA ALA A 165 -6.26 -12.84 -11.96
C ALA A 165 -5.93 -14.12 -11.18
N GLN A 166 -4.78 -14.73 -11.51
CA GLN A 166 -4.31 -15.94 -10.85
C GLN A 166 -3.83 -15.67 -9.43
N TYR A 167 -3.13 -14.56 -9.26
CA TYR A 167 -2.60 -14.11 -7.97
C TYR A 167 -3.07 -12.69 -7.67
N VAL A 168 -3.26 -12.40 -6.39
CA VAL A 168 -3.58 -11.07 -5.90
C VAL A 168 -2.54 -10.66 -4.88
N ILE A 169 -2.02 -9.44 -5.01
CA ILE A 169 -1.21 -8.77 -4.01
C ILE A 169 -2.09 -7.74 -3.32
N ILE A 170 -2.04 -7.63 -1.99
CA ILE A 170 -2.64 -6.51 -1.27
C ILE A 170 -1.52 -5.79 -0.50
N PHE A 171 -1.31 -4.51 -0.81
CA PHE A 171 -0.41 -3.66 -0.02
C PHE A 171 -1.15 -3.05 1.17
N ILE A 172 -0.54 -3.12 2.33
CA ILE A 172 -0.90 -2.38 3.52
C ILE A 172 -0.13 -1.05 3.45
N ASP A 173 -0.84 0.03 3.16
CA ASP A 173 -0.26 1.36 3.02
C ASP A 173 -0.18 2.02 4.40
N GLU A 174 1.03 2.09 4.95
CA GLU A 174 1.26 2.46 6.35
C GLU A 174 2.28 3.62 6.49
N PRO A 175 1.96 4.84 5.99
CA PRO A 175 2.88 5.97 6.03
C PRO A 175 3.24 6.42 7.46
N VAL A 176 2.37 6.16 8.46
CA VAL A 176 2.63 6.55 9.85
C VAL A 176 3.83 5.84 10.48
N LEU A 177 4.28 4.70 9.91
CA LEU A 177 5.51 4.02 10.34
C LEU A 177 6.71 4.94 10.38
N SER A 178 6.75 5.94 9.48
CA SER A 178 7.83 6.91 9.43
C SER A 178 7.85 7.94 10.54
N ALA A 179 6.74 8.09 11.25
CA ALA A 179 6.60 9.03 12.35
C ALA A 179 6.60 8.33 13.72
N LEU A 180 6.62 6.98 13.77
CA LEU A 180 6.73 6.27 15.03
C LEU A 180 8.02 6.66 15.77
N GLY A 181 7.92 6.84 17.09
CA GLY A 181 9.02 7.33 17.93
C GLY A 181 9.21 8.85 17.94
N THR A 182 8.48 9.62 17.12
CA THR A 182 8.42 11.08 17.25
C THR A 182 7.52 11.50 18.42
N SER A 183 7.64 12.75 18.88
CA SER A 183 6.85 13.29 19.99
C SER A 183 5.33 13.13 19.81
N SER A 184 4.85 13.18 18.56
CA SER A 184 3.44 13.00 18.20
C SER A 184 2.93 11.58 18.41
N TYR A 185 3.82 10.58 18.52
CA TYR A 185 3.48 9.15 18.57
C TYR A 185 4.20 8.38 19.68
N LEU A 186 4.76 9.05 20.69
CA LEU A 186 5.45 8.42 21.83
C LEU A 186 4.56 7.44 22.62
N GLY A 187 3.23 7.59 22.54
CA GLY A 187 2.29 6.68 23.20
C GLY A 187 2.03 5.36 22.45
N VAL A 188 2.56 5.19 21.24
CA VAL A 188 2.33 3.99 20.43
C VAL A 188 3.19 2.85 20.96
N ASN A 189 2.56 1.80 21.48
CA ASN A 189 3.23 0.57 21.90
C ASN A 189 3.68 -0.24 20.66
N THR A 190 4.97 -0.55 20.58
CA THR A 190 5.58 -1.30 19.47
C THR A 190 5.07 -2.74 19.34
N GLU A 191 4.82 -3.44 20.44
CA GLU A 191 4.29 -4.81 20.42
C GLU A 191 2.87 -4.83 19.86
N GLU A 192 2.07 -3.86 20.26
CA GLU A 192 0.71 -3.71 19.76
C GLU A 192 0.71 -3.29 18.28
N ALA A 193 1.58 -2.37 17.89
CA ALA A 193 1.75 -1.98 16.50
C ALA A 193 2.14 -3.18 15.62
N LEU A 194 3.06 -4.02 16.11
CA LEU A 194 3.47 -5.26 15.45
C LEU A 194 2.30 -6.24 15.34
N ARG A 195 1.50 -6.42 16.41
CA ARG A 195 0.33 -7.31 16.41
C ARG A 195 -0.67 -6.89 15.34
N LEU A 196 -1.02 -5.60 15.27
CA LEU A 196 -1.97 -5.08 14.29
C LEU A 196 -1.51 -5.30 12.86
N LEU A 197 -0.24 -5.01 12.57
CA LEU A 197 0.35 -5.24 11.25
C LEU A 197 0.38 -6.73 10.89
N LYS A 198 0.75 -7.58 11.85
CA LYS A 198 0.79 -9.03 11.66
C LYS A 198 -0.59 -9.61 11.37
N GLU A 199 -1.60 -9.25 12.14
CA GLU A 199 -2.96 -9.72 11.91
C GLU A 199 -3.54 -9.23 10.57
N THR A 200 -3.16 -8.03 10.13
CA THR A 200 -3.54 -7.50 8.82
C THR A 200 -2.86 -8.30 7.70
N SER A 201 -1.56 -8.58 7.83
CA SER A 201 -0.80 -9.41 6.88
C SER A 201 -1.35 -10.83 6.81
N ASP A 202 -1.64 -11.44 7.96
CA ASP A 202 -2.19 -12.79 8.05
C ASP A 202 -3.61 -12.86 7.45
N ALA A 203 -4.43 -11.82 7.59
CA ALA A 203 -5.73 -11.77 6.94
C ALA A 203 -5.63 -11.76 5.40
N ILE A 204 -4.64 -11.07 4.83
CA ILE A 204 -4.37 -11.10 3.38
C ILE A 204 -3.96 -12.51 2.95
N LYS A 205 -3.04 -13.15 3.68
CA LYS A 205 -2.59 -14.52 3.39
C LYS A 205 -3.71 -15.55 3.51
N ASN A 206 -4.54 -15.44 4.54
CA ASN A 206 -5.68 -16.34 4.78
C ASN A 206 -6.77 -16.18 3.72
N ALA A 207 -6.93 -14.97 3.16
CA ALA A 207 -7.76 -14.76 1.97
C ALA A 207 -7.12 -15.34 0.67
N GLY A 208 -5.91 -15.90 0.78
CA GLY A 208 -5.13 -16.50 -0.30
C GLY A 208 -4.51 -15.47 -1.24
N ALA A 209 -4.16 -14.30 -0.75
CA ALA A 209 -3.41 -13.26 -1.46
C ALA A 209 -2.00 -13.10 -0.86
N ILE A 210 -1.14 -12.38 -1.55
CA ILE A 210 0.22 -12.07 -1.11
C ILE A 210 0.18 -10.72 -0.39
N SER A 211 0.62 -10.68 0.87
CA SER A 211 0.71 -9.44 1.64
C SER A 211 1.95 -8.64 1.27
N GLY A 212 1.77 -7.35 1.06
CA GLY A 212 2.86 -6.38 1.01
C GLY A 212 2.63 -5.25 2.01
N ILE A 213 3.70 -4.57 2.42
CA ILE A 213 3.61 -3.31 3.17
C ILE A 213 4.33 -2.23 2.37
N HIS A 214 3.71 -1.06 2.25
CA HIS A 214 4.32 0.12 1.68
C HIS A 214 4.56 1.19 2.75
N CYS A 215 5.80 1.68 2.82
CA CYS A 215 6.17 2.85 3.59
C CYS A 215 7.04 3.78 2.72
N CYS A 216 6.59 5.02 2.53
CA CYS A 216 7.19 6.00 1.64
C CYS A 216 8.38 6.78 2.24
N SER A 217 8.98 6.29 3.33
CA SER A 217 9.97 7.03 4.13
C SER A 217 10.81 6.08 4.98
N LYS A 218 11.73 6.63 5.80
CA LYS A 218 12.41 5.86 6.86
C LYS A 218 11.36 5.21 7.74
N ALA A 219 11.58 3.96 8.11
CA ALA A 219 10.76 3.23 9.06
C ALA A 219 11.67 2.44 10.00
N ASP A 220 11.12 1.99 11.12
CA ASP A 220 11.70 0.86 11.83
C ASP A 220 11.51 -0.39 10.97
N TRP A 221 12.50 -0.70 10.12
CA TRP A 221 12.42 -1.84 9.21
C TRP A 221 12.34 -3.17 9.95
N SER A 222 12.85 -3.26 11.18
CA SER A 222 12.67 -4.46 12.00
C SER A 222 11.18 -4.69 12.31
N LEU A 223 10.41 -3.64 12.62
CA LEU A 223 8.95 -3.75 12.79
C LEU A 223 8.26 -4.23 11.50
N VAL A 224 8.64 -3.66 10.35
CA VAL A 224 8.05 -4.00 9.04
C VAL A 224 8.36 -5.43 8.63
N ILE A 225 9.62 -5.87 8.77
CA ILE A 225 10.04 -7.25 8.44
C ILE A 225 9.31 -8.26 9.33
N ASN A 226 9.15 -7.96 10.62
CA ASN A 226 8.48 -8.85 11.57
C ASN A 226 6.95 -8.87 11.46
N SER A 227 6.33 -7.96 10.70
CA SER A 227 4.89 -7.99 10.40
C SER A 227 4.46 -9.25 9.63
N GLY A 228 5.41 -9.98 9.06
CA GLY A 228 5.14 -11.13 8.21
C GLY A 228 4.63 -10.77 6.82
N ALA A 229 4.69 -9.51 6.37
CA ALA A 229 4.46 -9.19 4.97
C ALA A 229 5.39 -10.01 4.05
N GLY A 230 4.90 -10.45 2.89
CA GLY A 230 5.71 -11.14 1.88
C GLY A 230 6.45 -10.21 0.93
N ILE A 231 6.03 -8.94 0.86
CA ILE A 231 6.63 -7.89 0.04
C ILE A 231 6.86 -6.65 0.90
N ILE A 232 8.05 -6.06 0.84
CA ILE A 232 8.35 -4.78 1.50
C ILE A 232 8.60 -3.74 0.42
N SER A 233 7.74 -2.73 0.34
CA SER A 233 7.87 -1.58 -0.55
C SER A 233 8.42 -0.39 0.23
N PHE A 234 9.55 0.12 -0.24
CA PHE A 234 10.27 1.22 0.36
C PHE A 234 10.67 2.25 -0.69
N ASP A 235 10.88 3.48 -0.25
CA ASP A 235 11.39 4.54 -1.11
C ASP A 235 12.92 4.41 -1.29
N ALA A 236 13.30 3.63 -2.31
CA ALA A 236 14.67 3.45 -2.76
C ALA A 236 15.25 4.73 -3.39
N TYR A 237 14.39 5.66 -3.81
CA TYR A 237 14.84 6.96 -4.23
C TYR A 237 15.45 7.67 -3.01
N ASP A 238 14.70 8.18 -2.05
CA ASP A 238 15.34 9.02 -1.03
C ASP A 238 16.05 8.26 0.12
N TYR A 239 15.76 6.96 0.32
CA TYR A 239 16.13 6.28 1.56
C TYR A 239 16.95 4.99 1.43
N ILE A 240 17.46 4.65 0.25
CA ILE A 240 18.26 3.43 0.07
C ILE A 240 19.50 3.36 0.98
N GLU A 241 20.12 4.50 1.28
CA GLU A 241 21.30 4.58 2.15
C GLU A 241 21.02 4.20 3.62
N SER A 242 19.74 4.12 4.01
CA SER A 242 19.34 3.74 5.38
C SER A 242 19.19 2.23 5.57
N LEU A 243 19.01 1.47 4.49
CA LEU A 243 18.76 0.03 4.54
C LEU A 243 19.94 -0.84 5.05
N PRO A 244 21.23 -0.50 4.81
CA PRO A 244 22.34 -1.35 5.25
C PRO A 244 22.37 -1.68 6.75
N VAL A 245 21.79 -0.80 7.58
CA VAL A 245 21.67 -1.01 9.04
C VAL A 245 20.82 -2.24 9.39
N TYR A 246 19.92 -2.67 8.49
CA TYR A 246 19.02 -3.80 8.64
C TYR A 246 19.36 -4.97 7.70
N SER A 247 20.61 -5.02 7.23
CA SER A 247 21.04 -5.97 6.19
C SER A 247 20.89 -7.43 6.60
N GLU A 248 21.07 -7.77 7.87
CA GLU A 248 20.86 -9.13 8.37
C GLU A 248 19.38 -9.52 8.31
N GLU A 249 18.48 -8.66 8.77
CA GLU A 249 17.04 -8.88 8.74
C GLU A 249 16.51 -8.97 7.31
N PHE A 250 16.94 -8.06 6.42
CA PHE A 250 16.54 -8.12 5.02
C PHE A 250 17.11 -9.35 4.31
N THR A 251 18.35 -9.75 4.60
CA THR A 251 18.92 -10.98 4.02
C THR A 251 18.14 -12.21 4.46
N LYS A 252 17.74 -12.28 5.73
CA LYS A 252 16.88 -13.35 6.24
C LYS A 252 15.52 -13.35 5.54
N PHE A 253 14.88 -12.18 5.46
CA PHE A 253 13.59 -12.00 4.77
C PHE A 253 13.62 -12.48 3.32
N LEU A 254 14.67 -12.12 2.57
CA LEU A 254 14.87 -12.58 1.19
C LEU A 254 15.07 -14.10 1.11
N LYS A 255 15.90 -14.69 1.98
CA LYS A 255 16.09 -16.14 2.05
C LYS A 255 14.81 -16.93 2.36
N GLU A 256 13.86 -16.30 3.06
CA GLU A 256 12.54 -16.87 3.35
C GLU A 256 11.53 -16.68 2.20
N GLY A 257 11.96 -16.13 1.06
CA GLY A 257 11.15 -15.93 -0.15
C GLY A 257 10.47 -14.57 -0.24
N GLY A 258 10.84 -13.61 0.62
CA GLY A 258 10.33 -12.25 0.60
C GLY A 258 10.78 -11.45 -0.62
N TYR A 259 10.03 -10.42 -1.02
CA TYR A 259 10.38 -9.55 -2.14
C TYR A 259 10.55 -8.10 -1.68
N LEU A 260 11.47 -7.39 -2.33
CA LEU A 260 11.66 -5.96 -2.15
C LEU A 260 11.07 -5.20 -3.34
N ALA A 261 10.11 -4.33 -3.08
CA ALA A 261 9.57 -3.39 -4.04
C ALA A 261 10.33 -2.05 -3.94
N TRP A 262 11.19 -1.81 -4.92
CA TRP A 262 12.07 -0.66 -4.98
C TRP A 262 11.33 0.52 -5.58
N GLY A 263 10.89 1.44 -4.72
CA GLY A 263 10.35 2.73 -5.10
C GLY A 263 11.46 3.64 -5.62
N ILE A 264 11.79 3.53 -6.91
CA ILE A 264 12.96 4.16 -7.51
C ILE A 264 12.63 5.36 -8.40
N VAL A 265 11.38 5.46 -8.90
CA VAL A 265 10.93 6.61 -9.69
C VAL A 265 10.25 7.61 -8.77
N PRO A 266 10.77 8.84 -8.60
CA PRO A 266 10.23 9.78 -7.63
C PRO A 266 8.82 10.24 -8.03
N THR A 267 7.96 10.40 -7.02
CA THR A 267 6.58 10.93 -7.20
C THR A 267 6.42 12.34 -6.66
N THR A 268 7.48 13.14 -6.81
CA THR A 268 7.54 14.57 -6.49
C THR A 268 8.00 15.33 -7.75
N ASP A 269 8.08 16.66 -7.68
CA ASP A 269 8.59 17.50 -8.79
C ASP A 269 10.01 17.09 -9.26
N ALA A 270 10.74 16.29 -8.48
CA ALA A 270 12.00 15.68 -8.88
C ALA A 270 11.89 14.87 -10.18
N ILE A 271 10.73 14.28 -10.50
CA ILE A 271 10.53 13.56 -11.76
C ILE A 271 10.81 14.42 -12.99
N ASN A 272 10.65 15.74 -12.89
CA ASN A 272 10.94 16.65 -14.00
C ASN A 272 12.42 16.68 -14.41
N ASN A 273 13.31 16.34 -13.48
CA ASN A 273 14.76 16.32 -13.69
C ASN A 273 15.32 14.89 -13.87
N GLU A 274 14.48 13.87 -13.85
CA GLU A 274 14.87 12.46 -13.97
C GLU A 274 14.43 11.85 -15.31
N ASN A 275 15.19 10.85 -15.77
CA ASN A 275 14.90 9.96 -16.88
C ASN A 275 15.35 8.52 -16.56
N SER A 276 15.12 7.58 -17.47
CA SER A 276 15.47 6.17 -17.27
C SER A 276 16.97 5.93 -17.00
N GLU A 277 17.85 6.68 -17.66
CA GLU A 277 19.30 6.55 -17.54
C GLU A 277 19.83 7.10 -16.21
N SER A 278 19.34 8.26 -15.78
CA SER A 278 19.70 8.83 -14.48
C SER A 278 19.21 7.95 -13.34
N LEU A 279 17.99 7.40 -13.45
CA LEU A 279 17.46 6.46 -12.47
C LEU A 279 18.17 5.11 -12.49
N LYS A 280 18.68 4.65 -13.65
CA LYS A 280 19.55 3.47 -13.70
C LYS A 280 20.86 3.71 -12.95
N GLN A 281 21.53 4.84 -13.17
CA GLN A 281 22.76 5.16 -12.43
C GLN A 281 22.49 5.17 -10.91
N ARG A 282 21.32 5.67 -10.53
CA ARG A 282 20.85 5.70 -9.15
C ARG A 282 20.58 4.31 -8.60
N PHE A 283 19.95 3.44 -9.39
CA PHE A 283 19.74 2.03 -9.08
C PHE A 283 21.07 1.30 -8.89
N ASP A 284 22.02 1.44 -9.83
CA ASP A 284 23.33 0.80 -9.79
C ASP A 284 24.09 1.20 -8.51
N ARG A 285 24.06 2.49 -8.14
CA ARG A 285 24.64 2.99 -6.89
C ARG A 285 23.95 2.40 -5.65
N GLY A 286 22.62 2.32 -5.66
CA GLY A 286 21.86 1.69 -4.60
C GLY A 286 22.21 0.22 -4.42
N LEU A 287 22.32 -0.51 -5.53
CA LEU A 287 22.74 -1.90 -5.56
C LEU A 287 24.18 -2.05 -5.03
N GLU A 288 25.11 -1.19 -5.42
CA GLU A 288 26.49 -1.19 -4.89
C GLU A 288 26.52 -0.99 -3.38
N ILE A 289 25.65 -0.13 -2.83
CA ILE A 289 25.56 0.11 -1.39
C ILE A 289 25.06 -1.15 -0.68
N LEU A 290 23.95 -1.75 -1.14
CA LEU A 290 23.36 -2.92 -0.48
C LEU A 290 24.21 -4.18 -0.64
N THR A 291 24.91 -4.36 -1.76
CA THR A 291 25.73 -5.55 -2.02
C THR A 291 27.01 -5.62 -1.17
N LYS A 292 27.34 -4.55 -0.43
CA LYS A 292 28.40 -4.58 0.59
C LYS A 292 28.03 -5.46 1.79
N THR A 293 26.73 -5.62 2.07
CA THR A 293 26.23 -6.33 3.26
C THR A 293 25.15 -7.37 2.95
N MET A 294 24.61 -7.39 1.73
CA MET A 294 23.57 -8.33 1.29
C MET A 294 23.96 -9.08 0.01
N PRO A 295 23.54 -10.33 -0.19
CA PRO A 295 23.83 -11.08 -1.42
C PRO A 295 23.15 -10.48 -2.66
N SER A 296 23.93 -10.22 -3.72
CA SER A 296 23.44 -9.60 -4.95
C SER A 296 22.44 -10.46 -5.71
N ASP A 297 22.61 -11.78 -5.69
CA ASP A 297 21.71 -12.75 -6.30
C ASP A 297 20.31 -12.71 -5.70
N LEU A 298 20.21 -12.58 -4.37
CA LEU A 298 18.92 -12.41 -3.69
C LEU A 298 18.27 -11.07 -4.03
N LEU A 299 19.04 -9.98 -3.97
CA LEU A 299 18.53 -8.64 -4.29
C LEU A 299 17.97 -8.56 -5.72
N LEU A 300 18.69 -9.11 -6.70
CA LEU A 300 18.31 -9.05 -8.11
C LEU A 300 17.22 -10.05 -8.48
N SER A 301 17.12 -11.20 -7.81
CA SER A 301 16.08 -12.21 -8.11
C SER A 301 14.74 -11.95 -7.42
N GLN A 302 14.72 -11.12 -6.37
CA GLN A 302 13.53 -10.86 -5.55
C GLN A 302 13.13 -9.38 -5.55
N ILE A 303 13.24 -8.74 -6.71
CA ILE A 303 12.95 -7.32 -6.91
C ILE A 303 11.65 -7.07 -7.69
N ILE A 304 10.91 -6.07 -7.24
CA ILE A 304 9.77 -5.44 -7.94
C ILE A 304 10.12 -3.95 -8.10
N LEU A 305 9.81 -3.35 -9.25
CA LEU A 305 10.03 -1.92 -9.47
C LEU A 305 8.74 -1.13 -9.26
N THR A 306 8.81 -0.03 -8.51
CA THR A 306 7.66 0.84 -8.27
C THR A 306 8.06 2.31 -8.35
N PRO A 307 7.09 3.23 -8.46
CA PRO A 307 7.29 4.61 -8.03
C PRO A 307 7.57 4.66 -6.52
N SER A 308 8.18 5.75 -6.04
CA SER A 308 8.51 5.97 -4.62
C SER A 308 7.28 6.03 -3.70
N CYS A 309 6.16 6.56 -4.19
CA CYS A 309 4.89 6.65 -3.46
C CYS A 309 3.72 6.66 -4.47
N GLY A 310 2.51 7.02 -4.03
CA GLY A 310 1.40 7.33 -4.91
C GLY A 310 1.58 8.69 -5.62
N ALA A 311 1.03 8.84 -6.82
CA ALA A 311 1.18 10.04 -7.66
C ALA A 311 0.02 11.03 -7.50
N GLY A 312 -0.88 10.85 -6.53
CA GLY A 312 -2.09 11.67 -6.36
C GLY A 312 -1.85 13.18 -6.16
N SER A 313 -0.66 13.58 -5.73
CA SER A 313 -0.26 14.99 -5.57
C SER A 313 0.28 15.65 -6.84
N LEU A 314 0.69 14.88 -7.85
CA LEU A 314 1.31 15.36 -9.09
C LEU A 314 0.30 15.91 -10.10
N SER A 315 0.76 16.58 -11.15
CA SER A 315 -0.07 16.78 -12.36
C SER A 315 -0.34 15.44 -13.07
N ILE A 316 -1.31 15.40 -13.99
CA ILE A 316 -1.59 14.19 -14.77
C ILE A 316 -0.37 13.88 -15.66
N GLU A 317 0.21 14.91 -16.26
CA GLU A 317 1.39 14.83 -17.12
C GLU A 317 2.60 14.27 -16.36
N GLU A 318 2.84 14.71 -15.11
CA GLU A 318 3.90 14.17 -14.26
C GLU A 318 3.63 12.72 -13.86
N ALA A 319 2.39 12.36 -13.54
CA ALA A 319 2.04 10.96 -13.22
C ALA A 319 2.25 10.03 -14.42
N GLU A 320 1.87 10.47 -15.63
CA GLU A 320 2.16 9.73 -16.86
C GLU A 320 3.65 9.64 -17.14
N LYS A 321 4.42 10.71 -16.87
CA LYS A 321 5.88 10.68 -16.95
C LYS A 321 6.48 9.66 -15.98
N VAL A 322 6.01 9.59 -14.73
CA VAL A 322 6.44 8.57 -13.75
C VAL A 322 6.24 7.17 -14.33
N PHE A 323 5.07 6.88 -14.89
CA PHE A 323 4.75 5.55 -15.42
C PHE A 323 5.60 5.18 -16.63
N LYS A 324 5.75 6.13 -17.56
CA LYS A 324 6.60 5.96 -18.73
C LYS A 324 8.05 5.70 -18.33
N THR A 325 8.61 6.54 -17.46
CA THR A 325 9.99 6.41 -16.97
C THR A 325 10.20 5.08 -16.24
N LEU A 326 9.21 4.59 -15.48
CA LEU A 326 9.29 3.28 -14.83
C LEU A 326 9.35 2.13 -15.84
N GLY A 327 8.53 2.19 -16.89
CA GLY A 327 8.55 1.22 -17.98
C GLY A 327 9.90 1.20 -18.73
N GLU A 328 10.41 2.38 -19.09
CA GLU A 328 11.72 2.54 -19.74
C GLU A 328 12.85 2.04 -18.83
N LEU A 329 12.83 2.39 -17.53
CA LEU A 329 13.81 1.92 -16.57
C LEU A 329 13.80 0.39 -16.44
N LYS A 330 12.62 -0.23 -16.40
CA LYS A 330 12.49 -1.69 -16.39
C LYS A 330 13.22 -2.32 -17.57
N GLU A 331 13.00 -1.83 -18.79
CA GLU A 331 13.62 -2.38 -20.00
C GLU A 331 15.16 -2.36 -19.89
N ILE A 332 15.73 -1.23 -19.48
CA ILE A 332 17.19 -1.10 -19.35
C ILE A 332 17.75 -2.01 -18.24
N LEU A 333 17.03 -2.15 -17.11
CA LEU A 333 17.47 -3.00 -16.01
C LEU A 333 17.40 -4.49 -16.36
N VAL A 334 16.35 -4.93 -17.05
CA VAL A 334 16.24 -6.31 -17.55
C VAL A 334 17.41 -6.61 -18.49
N GLU A 335 17.69 -5.77 -19.49
CA GLU A 335 18.82 -5.96 -20.40
C GLU A 335 20.18 -6.01 -19.68
N SER A 336 20.33 -5.29 -18.57
CA SER A 336 21.58 -5.21 -17.82
C SER A 336 21.80 -6.38 -16.86
N TYR A 337 20.74 -7.02 -16.37
CA TYR A 337 20.81 -7.93 -15.21
C TYR A 337 20.17 -9.32 -15.43
N THR A 338 19.52 -9.58 -16.57
CA THR A 338 18.93 -10.90 -16.89
C THR A 338 19.47 -11.46 -18.20
#